data_AF-A0A3A0BSA4-F1
#
_entry.id   AF-A0A3A0BSA4-F1
#
_cell.length_a   1.000
_cell.length_b   1.000
_cell.length_c   1.000
_cell.angle_alpha   90.00
_cell.angle_beta   90.00
_cell.angle_gamma   90.00
#
_symmetry.space_group_name_H-M   'P 1'
#
loop_
_entity.id
_entity.type
_entity.pdbx_description
1 polymer ?
#
loop_
_entity_poly.entity_id
_entity_poly.type
_entity_poly.pdbx_seq_one_letter_code
_entity_poly.pdbx_strand_id
1 'polypeptide(L)'
;MRCQLCSFEFDPNQLACHTACPLHSRCTVICCPNCGYQVVDASRSRAAGWLRRWWKAAPAQAAPPAASGALCPLLDLPIGTEAQIEAMDTLDAARLARLSVYGLCPGSRVCLLQRHPACVIRSGETELALSRDILAQIQVRPLPAGV
;
A
#
# COMPACT_ATOMS: atom_id res chain seq x y z
N MET A 1 11.15 -9.02 -5.37
CA MET A 1 11.03 -7.63 -4.87
C MET A 1 9.57 -7.29 -4.64
N ARG A 2 9.27 -6.39 -3.71
CA ARG A 2 7.90 -5.95 -3.43
C ARG A 2 7.64 -4.60 -4.11
N CYS A 3 6.52 -4.47 -4.82
CA CYS A 3 6.11 -3.20 -5.40
C CYS A 3 5.76 -2.19 -4.28
N GLN A 4 6.33 -0.99 -4.32
CA GLN A 4 6.01 0.06 -3.35
C GLN A 4 4.58 0.61 -3.52
N LEU A 5 3.97 0.40 -4.69
CA LEU A 5 2.64 0.92 -5.00
C LEU A 5 1.51 -0.07 -4.68
N CYS A 6 1.66 -1.33 -5.09
CA CYS A 6 0.61 -2.35 -4.95
C CYS A 6 1.00 -3.53 -4.05
N SER A 7 2.18 -3.50 -3.44
CA SER A 7 2.70 -4.57 -2.57
C SER A 7 2.83 -5.96 -3.22
N PHE A 8 2.60 -6.09 -4.53
CA PHE A 8 2.79 -7.33 -5.27
C PHE A 8 4.26 -7.76 -5.24
N GLU A 9 4.50 -9.04 -4.97
CA GLU A 9 5.83 -9.64 -4.96
C GLU A 9 6.13 -10.25 -6.33
N PHE A 10 7.20 -9.79 -6.96
CA PHE A 10 7.62 -10.26 -8.28
C PHE A 10 9.14 -10.33 -8.40
N ASP A 11 9.64 -11.18 -9.29
CA ASP A 11 11.06 -11.21 -9.63
C ASP A 11 11.40 -10.07 -10.62
N PRO A 12 12.28 -9.12 -10.26
CA PRO A 12 12.72 -8.06 -11.17
C PRO A 12 13.40 -8.57 -12.45
N ASN A 13 13.84 -9.83 -12.49
CA ASN A 13 14.48 -10.39 -13.68
C ASN A 13 13.46 -10.97 -14.69
N GLN A 14 12.20 -11.16 -14.28
CA GLN A 14 11.14 -11.79 -15.09
C GLN A 14 10.08 -10.78 -15.55
N LEU A 15 10.49 -9.56 -15.89
CA LEU A 15 9.56 -8.47 -16.23
C LEU A 15 9.03 -8.61 -17.66
N ALA A 16 7.71 -8.54 -17.81
CA ALA A 16 7.03 -8.56 -19.10
C ALA A 16 7.47 -7.41 -20.03
N CYS A 17 7.95 -6.28 -19.50
CA CYS A 17 8.42 -5.18 -20.34
C CYS A 17 9.72 -5.50 -21.11
N HIS A 18 10.50 -6.50 -20.67
CA HIS A 18 11.72 -6.90 -21.36
C HIS A 18 11.47 -7.86 -22.53
N THR A 19 10.29 -8.50 -22.58
CA THR A 19 9.95 -9.47 -23.63
C THR A 19 9.55 -8.79 -24.95
N ALA A 20 9.15 -7.51 -24.92
CA ALA A 20 8.65 -6.78 -26.10
C ALA A 20 9.34 -5.42 -26.35
N CYS A 21 10.32 -5.01 -25.53
CA CYS A 21 10.97 -3.70 -25.67
C CYS A 21 12.32 -3.80 -26.42
N PRO A 22 12.48 -3.12 -27.58
CA PRO A 22 13.73 -3.16 -28.36
C PRO A 22 14.95 -2.56 -27.63
N LEU A 23 14.74 -1.86 -26.50
CA LEU A 23 15.78 -1.27 -25.66
C LEU A 23 16.03 -2.06 -24.36
N HIS A 24 15.57 -3.32 -24.25
CA HIS A 24 15.66 -4.09 -23.00
C HIS A 24 17.10 -4.26 -22.48
N SER A 25 18.09 -4.32 -23.38
CA SER A 25 19.50 -4.61 -23.04
C SER A 25 20.17 -3.53 -22.18
N ARG A 26 19.63 -2.30 -22.16
CA ARG A 26 20.11 -1.18 -21.33
C ARG A 26 19.00 -0.55 -20.49
N CYS A 27 17.88 -1.24 -20.33
CA CYS A 27 16.78 -0.80 -19.49
C CYS A 27 17.19 -0.88 -18.01
N THR A 28 17.11 0.25 -17.31
CA THR A 28 17.29 0.36 -15.86
C THR A 28 15.95 0.53 -15.13
N VAL A 29 14.83 0.41 -15.84
CA VAL A 29 13.49 0.60 -15.29
C VAL A 29 12.87 -0.75 -14.98
N ILE A 30 12.46 -0.94 -13.73
CA ILE A 30 11.69 -2.10 -13.29
C ILE A 30 10.21 -1.76 -13.30
N CYS A 31 9.43 -2.51 -14.07
CA CYS A 31 7.98 -2.34 -14.20
C CYS A 31 7.23 -3.44 -13.44
N CYS A 32 6.42 -3.08 -12.44
CA CYS A 32 5.60 -4.06 -11.75
C CYS A 32 4.56 -4.68 -12.71
N PRO A 33 4.52 -6.02 -12.88
CA PRO A 33 3.58 -6.66 -13.81
C PRO A 33 2.12 -6.58 -13.35
N ASN A 34 1.88 -6.34 -12.05
CA ASN A 34 0.54 -6.26 -11.49
C ASN A 34 -0.09 -4.86 -11.61
N CYS A 35 0.69 -3.78 -11.47
CA CYS A 35 0.16 -2.41 -11.44
C CYS A 35 0.83 -1.43 -12.39
N GLY A 36 1.84 -1.84 -13.16
CA GLY A 36 2.56 -1.00 -14.11
C GLY A 36 3.51 0.04 -13.49
N TYR A 37 3.64 0.09 -12.15
CA TYR A 37 4.52 1.02 -11.46
C TYR A 37 5.99 0.85 -11.89
N GLN A 38 6.64 1.96 -12.22
CA GLN A 38 7.99 2.00 -12.75
C GLN A 38 8.95 2.60 -11.72
N VAL A 39 10.03 1.88 -11.43
CA VAL A 39 11.12 2.38 -10.58
C VAL A 39 12.46 2.23 -11.30
N VAL A 40 13.37 3.19 -11.07
CA VAL A 40 14.73 3.11 -11.62
C VAL A 40 15.60 2.27 -10.69
N ASP A 41 16.17 1.20 -11.22
CA ASP A 41 17.14 0.36 -10.53
C ASP A 41 18.50 1.06 -10.44
N ALA A 42 18.72 1.76 -9.32
CA ALA A 42 19.98 2.43 -9.02
C ALA A 42 21.16 1.46 -8.84
N SER A 43 20.93 0.15 -8.71
CA SER A 43 21.99 -0.86 -8.54
C SER A 43 22.77 -1.16 -9.82
N ARG A 44 22.26 -0.73 -11.00
CA ARG A 44 22.95 -0.82 -12.29
C ARG A 44 23.87 0.37 -12.61
N SER A 45 23.92 1.40 -11.76
CA SER A 45 24.81 2.56 -11.92
C SER A 45 26.18 2.29 -11.28
N ARG A 46 27.19 1.99 -12.12
CA ARG A 46 28.57 1.60 -11.74
C ARG A 46 29.32 2.58 -10.81
N ALA A 47 28.80 3.79 -10.56
CA ALA A 47 29.42 4.79 -9.70
C ALA A 47 28.90 4.81 -8.23
N ALA A 48 27.84 4.06 -7.89
CA ALA A 48 27.25 4.09 -6.55
C ALA A 48 27.94 3.18 -5.51
N GLY A 49 28.78 2.24 -5.97
CA GLY A 49 29.44 1.25 -5.09
C GLY A 49 30.48 1.84 -4.15
N TRP A 50 31.13 2.95 -4.52
CA TRP A 50 32.21 3.53 -3.72
C TRP A 50 31.69 4.51 -2.65
N LEU A 51 30.66 5.30 -2.97
CA LEU A 51 30.11 6.30 -2.04
C LEU A 51 29.33 5.67 -0.86
N ARG A 52 28.74 4.48 -1.07
CA ARG A 52 27.96 3.76 -0.05
C ARG A 52 28.78 3.21 1.12
N ARG A 53 30.11 3.12 1.00
CA ARG A 53 30.96 2.57 2.05
C ARG A 53 31.24 3.56 3.18
N TRP A 54 31.03 4.85 2.95
CA TRP A 54 31.30 5.90 3.95
C TRP A 54 30.07 6.42 4.68
N TRP A 55 28.88 6.34 4.09
CA TRP A 55 27.66 6.75 4.79
C TRP A 55 26.68 5.56 4.90
N LYS A 56 26.96 4.68 5.87
CA LYS A 56 26.00 3.66 6.32
C LYS A 56 24.90 4.34 7.14
N ALA A 57 23.88 4.88 6.47
CA ALA A 57 22.54 4.90 7.03
C ALA A 57 21.85 3.61 6.57
N ALA A 58 21.57 2.70 7.49
CA ALA A 58 20.92 1.43 7.19
C ALA A 58 19.52 1.71 6.60
N PRO A 59 19.14 1.10 5.46
CA PRO A 59 17.74 1.11 5.06
C PRO A 59 16.97 0.25 6.06
N ALA A 60 16.06 0.89 6.81
CA ALA A 60 15.08 0.22 7.64
C ALA A 60 14.30 -0.78 6.76
N GLN A 61 14.65 -2.05 6.89
CA GLN A 61 13.87 -3.16 6.36
C GLN A 61 12.55 -3.15 7.10
N ALA A 62 11.48 -2.74 6.39
CA ALA A 62 10.12 -2.91 6.86
C ALA A 62 9.88 -4.42 7.05
N ALA A 63 9.66 -4.80 8.31
CA ALA A 63 9.40 -6.15 8.74
C ALA A 63 8.20 -6.78 8.00
N PRO A 64 8.19 -8.11 7.80
CA PRO A 64 7.03 -8.82 7.26
C PRO A 64 5.82 -8.69 8.21
N PRO A 65 4.59 -8.47 7.70
CA PRO A 65 3.39 -8.41 8.54
C PRO A 65 2.87 -9.82 8.81
N ALA A 66 3.15 -10.34 10.01
CA ALA A 66 2.47 -11.53 10.52
C ALA A 66 2.36 -11.45 12.05
N ALA A 67 1.40 -10.66 12.54
CA ALA A 67 0.75 -10.87 13.84
C ALA A 67 -0.57 -10.09 13.87
N SER A 68 -1.66 -10.84 13.84
CA SER A 68 -3.04 -10.38 13.95
C SER A 68 -3.24 -9.45 15.17
N GLY A 69 -3.86 -8.29 14.96
CA GLY A 69 -4.48 -7.51 16.05
C GLY A 69 -3.90 -6.13 16.37
N ALA A 70 -2.76 -5.73 15.78
CA ALA A 70 -2.23 -4.39 16.01
C ALA A 70 -3.08 -3.33 15.29
N LEU A 71 -3.35 -2.21 15.98
CA LEU A 71 -4.00 -1.04 15.39
C LEU A 71 -3.08 -0.41 14.35
N CYS A 72 -3.61 -0.14 13.16
CA CYS A 72 -2.92 0.60 12.11
C CYS A 72 -3.87 1.54 11.35
N PRO A 73 -3.35 2.57 10.67
CA PRO A 73 -4.16 3.39 9.78
C PRO A 73 -4.76 2.55 8.64
N LEU A 74 -5.99 2.85 8.23
CA LEU A 74 -6.65 2.17 7.11
C LEU A 74 -5.86 2.30 5.79
N LEU A 75 -5.08 3.37 5.64
CA LEU A 75 -4.20 3.57 4.50
C LEU A 75 -3.11 2.48 4.37
N ASP A 76 -2.65 1.94 5.49
CA ASP A 76 -1.58 0.94 5.55
C ASP A 76 -2.11 -0.49 5.40
N LEU A 77 -3.42 -0.68 5.50
CA LEU A 77 -4.09 -1.96 5.33
C LEU A 77 -3.81 -2.53 3.92
N PRO A 78 -3.35 -3.78 3.77
CA PRO A 78 -3.18 -4.39 2.46
C PRO A 78 -4.50 -4.41 1.68
N ILE A 79 -4.42 -4.26 0.37
CA ILE A 79 -5.60 -4.29 -0.51
C ILE A 79 -6.25 -5.68 -0.43
N GLY A 80 -7.57 -5.71 -0.27
CA GLY A 80 -8.36 -6.94 -0.14
C GLY A 80 -8.45 -7.50 1.28
N THR A 81 -7.72 -6.92 2.25
CA THR A 81 -7.80 -7.35 3.65
C THR A 81 -9.03 -6.73 4.34
N GLU A 82 -9.77 -7.53 5.09
CA GLU A 82 -10.85 -7.06 5.97
C GLU A 82 -10.28 -6.57 7.30
N ALA A 83 -10.81 -5.47 7.81
CA ALA A 83 -10.43 -4.88 9.09
C ALA A 83 -11.65 -4.28 9.79
N GLN A 84 -11.55 -4.11 11.11
CA GLN A 84 -12.58 -3.45 11.90
C GLN A 84 -12.13 -2.03 12.27
N ILE A 85 -12.98 -1.03 12.07
CA ILE A 85 -12.72 0.34 12.52
C ILE A 85 -12.76 0.37 14.05
N GLU A 86 -11.70 0.85 14.68
CA GLU A 86 -11.62 0.96 16.14
C GLU A 86 -11.74 2.41 16.58
N ALA A 87 -11.08 3.31 15.87
CA ALA A 87 -11.10 4.74 16.19
C ALA A 87 -10.97 5.59 14.93
N MET A 88 -11.39 6.83 15.07
CA MET A 88 -11.32 7.86 14.04
C MET A 88 -10.72 9.09 14.70
N ASP A 89 -9.39 9.16 14.69
CA ASP A 89 -8.65 10.20 15.39
C ASP A 89 -8.72 11.50 14.61
N THR A 90 -8.73 12.63 15.31
CA THR A 90 -8.58 13.97 14.69
C THR A 90 -9.66 14.41 13.69
N LEU A 91 -10.76 13.67 13.56
CA LEU A 91 -11.93 14.07 12.76
C LEU A 91 -12.94 14.88 13.58
N ASP A 92 -13.39 16.01 13.03
CA ASP A 92 -14.44 16.84 13.64
C ASP A 92 -15.81 16.13 13.67
N ALA A 93 -16.71 16.59 14.54
CA ALA A 93 -18.04 15.98 14.72
C ALA A 93 -18.89 15.99 13.44
N ALA A 94 -18.75 17.01 12.59
CA ALA A 94 -19.50 17.11 11.33
C ALA A 94 -19.00 16.11 10.27
N ARG A 95 -17.70 15.78 10.28
CA ARG A 95 -17.11 14.74 9.44
C ARG A 95 -17.48 13.36 9.93
N LEU A 96 -17.42 13.12 11.25
CA LEU A 96 -17.86 11.87 11.87
C LEU A 96 -19.32 11.56 11.51
N ALA A 97 -20.21 12.54 11.62
CA ALA A 97 -21.62 12.39 11.26
C ALA A 97 -21.83 12.12 9.76
N ARG A 98 -20.99 12.67 8.88
CA ARG A 98 -21.06 12.37 7.43
C ARG A 98 -20.58 10.97 7.11
N LEU A 99 -19.51 10.51 7.76
CA LEU A 99 -18.94 9.18 7.54
C LEU A 99 -19.88 8.08 8.08
N SER A 100 -20.55 8.31 9.20
CA SER A 100 -21.50 7.35 9.77
C SER A 100 -22.69 7.05 8.85
N VAL A 101 -23.16 8.03 8.05
CA VAL A 101 -24.23 7.82 7.05
C VAL A 101 -23.84 6.76 6.02
N TYR A 102 -22.55 6.62 5.73
CA TYR A 102 -22.03 5.60 4.81
C TYR A 102 -21.57 4.32 5.50
N GLY A 103 -21.91 4.13 6.79
CA GLY A 103 -21.53 2.95 7.56
C GLY A 103 -20.07 2.96 8.04
N LEU A 104 -19.40 4.11 8.03
CA LEU A 104 -18.04 4.27 8.56
C LEU A 104 -18.11 4.79 10.00
N CYS A 105 -18.24 3.87 10.94
CA CYS A 105 -18.25 4.15 12.37
C CYS A 105 -17.40 3.11 13.12
N PRO A 106 -17.02 3.38 14.38
CA PRO A 106 -16.34 2.40 15.22
C PRO A 106 -17.15 1.10 15.31
N GLY A 107 -16.46 -0.03 15.14
CA GLY A 107 -17.03 -1.37 15.09
C GLY A 107 -17.35 -1.89 13.68
N SER A 108 -17.46 -1.01 12.68
CA SER A 108 -17.73 -1.41 11.29
C SER A 108 -16.60 -2.21 10.67
N ARG A 109 -16.95 -3.17 9.81
CA ARG A 109 -15.98 -3.90 8.98
C ARG A 109 -15.74 -3.14 7.68
N VAL A 110 -14.48 -3.02 7.30
CA VAL A 110 -14.05 -2.34 6.09
C VAL A 110 -12.95 -3.10 5.36
N CYS A 111 -12.97 -2.99 4.03
CA CYS A 111 -11.96 -3.55 3.15
C CYS A 111 -11.39 -2.45 2.26
N LEU A 112 -10.06 -2.38 2.14
CA LEU A 112 -9.42 -1.48 1.16
C LEU A 112 -9.41 -2.16 -0.21
N LEU A 113 -10.20 -1.66 -1.16
CA LEU A 113 -10.33 -2.24 -2.50
C LEU A 113 -9.27 -1.70 -3.48
N GLN A 114 -8.94 -0.42 -3.34
CA GLN A 114 -8.05 0.27 -4.27
C GLN A 114 -7.33 1.41 -3.54
N ARG A 115 -6.08 1.71 -3.93
CA ARG A 115 -5.36 2.91 -3.46
C ARG A 115 -5.19 4.01 -4.53
N HIS A 116 -5.23 3.64 -5.81
CA HIS A 116 -4.94 4.55 -6.92
C HIS A 116 -5.86 4.26 -8.13
N PRO A 117 -6.35 5.28 -8.87
CA PRO A 117 -6.08 6.73 -8.73
C PRO A 117 -6.75 7.39 -7.51
N ALA A 118 -7.77 6.76 -6.95
CA ALA A 118 -8.38 7.13 -5.68
C ALA A 118 -8.37 5.95 -4.72
N CYS A 119 -8.36 6.24 -3.42
CA CYS A 119 -8.50 5.21 -2.39
C CYS A 119 -9.97 4.81 -2.28
N VAL A 120 -10.29 3.58 -2.67
CA VAL A 120 -11.64 3.02 -2.61
C VAL A 120 -11.69 2.00 -1.50
N ILE A 121 -12.64 2.18 -0.59
CA ILE A 121 -12.92 1.25 0.50
C ILE A 121 -14.35 0.72 0.37
N ARG A 122 -14.59 -0.47 0.94
CA ARG A 122 -15.91 -1.06 1.06
C ARG A 122 -16.30 -1.19 2.52
N SER A 123 -17.51 -0.78 2.87
CA SER A 123 -18.16 -1.02 4.17
C SER A 123 -19.51 -1.68 3.92
N GLY A 124 -19.65 -2.97 4.26
CA GLY A 124 -20.81 -3.77 3.87
C GLY A 124 -20.95 -3.83 2.35
N GLU A 125 -22.06 -3.30 1.81
CA GLU A 125 -22.35 -3.22 0.38
C GLU A 125 -21.96 -1.87 -0.25
N THR A 126 -21.51 -0.91 0.56
CA THR A 126 -21.20 0.45 0.10
C THR A 126 -19.73 0.58 -0.28
N GLU A 127 -19.45 1.06 -1.49
CA GLU A 127 -18.10 1.42 -1.94
C GLU A 127 -17.93 2.94 -1.98
N LEU A 128 -16.85 3.43 -1.39
CA LEU A 128 -16.59 4.87 -1.25
C LEU A 128 -15.16 5.20 -1.65
N ALA A 129 -15.03 6.22 -2.50
CA ALA A 129 -13.75 6.86 -2.75
C ALA A 129 -13.48 7.92 -1.67
N LEU A 130 -12.42 7.74 -0.89
CA LEU A 130 -11.98 8.67 0.14
C LEU A 130 -10.59 9.21 -0.16
N SER A 131 -10.31 10.40 0.35
CA SER A 131 -8.99 11.00 0.25
C SER A 131 -8.00 10.36 1.24
N ARG A 132 -6.72 10.41 0.90
CA ARG A 132 -5.66 9.77 1.70
C ARG A 132 -5.57 10.33 3.12
N ASP A 133 -5.88 11.62 3.32
CA ASP A 133 -5.88 12.26 4.63
C ASP A 133 -6.97 11.69 5.55
N ILE A 134 -8.16 11.37 5.02
CA ILE A 134 -9.23 10.72 5.79
C ILE A 134 -8.83 9.30 6.16
N LEU A 135 -8.30 8.53 5.20
CA LEU A 135 -7.84 7.15 5.47
C LEU A 135 -6.70 7.07 6.50
N ALA A 136 -5.82 8.06 6.55
CA ALA A 136 -4.73 8.12 7.53
C ALA A 136 -5.22 8.38 8.97
N GLN A 137 -6.44 8.90 9.13
CA GLN A 137 -7.07 9.23 10.42
C GLN A 137 -7.99 8.12 10.95
N ILE A 138 -8.25 7.09 10.15
CA ILE A 138 -9.10 5.95 10.54
C ILE A 138 -8.19 4.82 11.01
N GLN A 139 -8.26 4.49 12.31
CA GLN A 139 -7.54 3.38 12.91
C GLN A 139 -8.37 2.10 12.78
N VAL A 140 -7.71 1.04 12.30
CA VAL A 140 -8.34 -0.25 12.10
C VAL A 140 -7.54 -1.38 12.72
N ARG A 141 -8.25 -2.45 13.10
CA ARG A 141 -7.65 -3.74 13.47
C ARG A 141 -7.88 -4.73 12.33
N PRO A 142 -6.82 -5.28 11.71
CA PRO A 142 -6.97 -6.32 10.69
C PRO A 142 -7.70 -7.54 11.26
N LEU A 143 -8.70 -8.04 10.53
CA LEU A 143 -9.38 -9.27 10.85
C LEU A 143 -8.67 -10.44 10.15
N PRO A 144 -8.47 -11.58 10.82
CA PRO A 144 -7.97 -12.77 10.15
C PRO A 144 -8.95 -13.15 9.04
N ALA A 145 -8.44 -13.39 7.82
CA ALA A 145 -9.25 -13.89 6.72
C ALA A 145 -9.94 -15.18 7.19
N GLY A 146 -11.27 -15.17 7.23
CA GLY A 146 -12.07 -16.31 7.64
C GLY A 146 -11.77 -17.51 6.73
N VAL A 147 -11.51 -18.65 7.36
CA VAL A 147 -11.39 -19.98 6.75
C VAL A 147 -12.73 -20.43 6.21
#